data_AF-U5L8E0-F1
#
_entry.id   AF-U5L8E0-F1
#
_cell.length_a   1.000
_cell.length_b   1.000
_cell.length_c   1.000
_cell.angle_alpha   90.00
_cell.angle_beta   90.00
_cell.angle_gamma   90.00
#
_symmetry.space_group_name_H-M   'P 1'
#
loop_
_entity.id
_entity.type
_entity.pdbx_description
1 polymer ?
#
loop_
_entity_poly.entity_id
_entity_poly.type
_entity_poly.pdbx_seq_one_letter_code
_entity_poly.pdbx_strand_id
1 'polypeptide(L)'
;MKQIHSDIIQFRGTHYDFGYMQGEKIKNSLSVKNREEQWKVRKPRFIIDEKEAKDVIKKFAPGTWDELLGLQEALEWPMQKVLQEFGGYRVDYNRSGCSILTGSSYLIRNYDYHPKTYEGRYTLFQPTDQGYAIIGPSQRVTGRMDGMNEKGLVVGYNFMNRKKPGDGFICCMIGRLLLESCADADEAVSMLKEIPHRHSFTYVVYDRSGKSFAVETSPRRVEIRQTNACTNHFEIMKDENRHHLADSLRRLAVIKETGVEMTEAMEAFRLLNDTDKGVFSDLYSSWAGTIHTSGYLPQEGKAWFALGGDRSPVEFDFDRWLQGEDIDMKRITGEVNTSIPFLHMDDHANWFSK
;
A
#
# COMPACT_ATOMS: atom_id res chain seq x y z
N MET A 1 22.17 -12.97 1.90
CA MET A 1 20.71 -12.86 1.79
C MET A 1 20.09 -12.87 3.18
N LYS A 2 19.10 -12.02 3.43
CA LYS A 2 18.35 -11.96 4.70
C LYS A 2 16.97 -12.57 4.49
N GLN A 3 16.62 -13.55 5.33
CA GLN A 3 15.28 -14.13 5.38
C GLN A 3 14.30 -13.09 5.91
N ILE A 4 13.16 -12.93 5.24
CA ILE A 4 12.07 -12.06 5.63
C ILE A 4 10.73 -12.80 5.57
N HIS A 5 9.73 -12.28 6.29
CA HIS A 5 8.38 -12.84 6.23
C HIS A 5 7.30 -11.76 6.20
N SER A 6 6.10 -12.19 5.85
CA SER A 6 4.88 -11.42 5.98
C SER A 6 3.83 -12.29 6.66
N ASP A 7 3.28 -11.84 7.78
CA ASP A 7 2.19 -12.51 8.47
C ASP A 7 0.91 -12.42 7.64
N ILE A 8 0.19 -13.53 7.50
CA ILE A 8 -1.16 -13.56 6.96
C ILE A 8 -2.13 -13.29 8.10
N ILE A 9 -2.95 -12.26 7.94
CA ILE A 9 -3.93 -11.80 8.93
C ILE A 9 -5.29 -11.84 8.26
N GLN A 10 -6.19 -12.65 8.80
CA GLN A 10 -7.54 -12.85 8.27
C GLN A 10 -8.53 -12.47 9.35
N PHE A 11 -9.56 -11.71 9.00
CA PHE A 11 -10.58 -11.32 9.94
C PHE A 11 -11.93 -11.13 9.24
N ARG A 12 -12.99 -11.64 9.87
CA ARG A 12 -14.38 -11.41 9.49
C ARG A 12 -15.13 -10.90 10.72
N GLY A 13 -15.78 -9.74 10.61
CA GLY A 13 -16.44 -9.11 11.76
C GLY A 13 -16.55 -7.60 11.60
N THR A 14 -16.83 -6.88 12.67
CA THR A 14 -16.95 -5.41 12.62
C THR A 14 -15.58 -4.75 12.48
N HIS A 15 -15.57 -3.49 12.01
CA HIS A 15 -14.35 -2.69 11.97
C HIS A 15 -13.73 -2.49 13.35
N TYR A 16 -14.57 -2.27 14.36
CA TYR A 16 -14.11 -2.11 15.74
C TYR A 16 -13.39 -3.37 16.23
N ASP A 17 -14.01 -4.55 16.08
CA ASP A 17 -13.39 -5.81 16.51
C ASP A 17 -12.10 -6.11 15.73
N PHE A 18 -12.06 -5.74 14.44
CA PHE A 18 -10.85 -5.85 13.63
C PHE A 18 -9.74 -4.94 14.15
N GLY A 19 -10.08 -3.70 14.51
CA GLY A 19 -9.17 -2.74 15.15
C GLY A 19 -8.62 -3.27 16.47
N TYR A 20 -9.49 -3.81 17.32
CA TYR A 20 -9.12 -4.39 18.62
C TYR A 20 -8.17 -5.58 18.45
N MET A 21 -8.52 -6.54 17.58
CA MET A 21 -7.67 -7.70 17.27
C MET A 21 -6.29 -7.27 16.76
N GLN A 22 -6.25 -6.28 15.86
CA GLN A 22 -4.98 -5.77 15.34
C GLN A 22 -4.15 -5.10 16.43
N GLY A 23 -4.79 -4.32 17.32
CA GLY A 23 -4.15 -3.67 18.45
C GLY A 23 -3.49 -4.68 19.39
N GLU A 24 -4.23 -5.72 19.80
CA GLU A 24 -3.72 -6.81 20.64
C GLU A 24 -2.51 -7.51 19.99
N LYS A 25 -2.57 -7.76 18.68
CA LYS A 25 -1.47 -8.39 17.94
C LYS A 25 -0.21 -7.55 17.90
N ILE A 26 -0.31 -6.21 17.88
CA ILE A 26 0.85 -5.33 17.72
C ILE A 26 1.34 -4.68 19.01
N LYS A 27 0.54 -4.67 20.09
CA LYS A 27 0.80 -3.95 21.36
C LYS A 27 2.24 -4.09 21.87
N ASN A 28 2.78 -5.32 21.83
CA ASN A 28 4.13 -5.64 22.31
C ASN A 28 5.14 -5.97 21.19
N SER A 29 4.79 -5.68 19.94
CA SER A 29 5.60 -6.02 18.77
C SER A 29 6.84 -5.12 18.60
N LEU A 30 7.84 -5.62 17.88
CA LEU A 30 9.00 -4.83 17.47
C LEU A 30 8.59 -3.60 16.64
N SER A 31 7.54 -3.70 15.82
CA SER A 31 7.05 -2.58 15.02
C SER A 31 6.67 -1.38 15.87
N VAL A 32 5.96 -1.60 16.99
CA VAL A 32 5.57 -0.53 17.92
C VAL A 32 6.81 0.06 18.60
N LYS A 33 7.68 -0.80 19.17
CA LYS A 33 8.91 -0.36 19.86
C LYS A 33 9.82 0.46 18.95
N ASN A 34 10.11 -0.05 17.75
CA ASN A 34 10.95 0.61 16.77
C ASN A 34 10.33 1.94 16.29
N ARG A 35 9.01 2.00 16.08
CA ARG A 35 8.32 3.25 15.69
C ARG A 35 8.44 4.32 16.77
N GLU A 36 8.29 3.97 18.04
CA GLU A 36 8.47 4.92 19.14
C GLU A 36 9.87 5.53 19.14
N GLU A 37 10.91 4.73 18.89
CA GLU A 37 12.28 5.24 18.74
C GLU A 37 12.45 6.13 17.51
N GLN A 38 11.84 5.78 16.38
CA GLN A 38 11.87 6.60 15.17
C GLN A 38 11.22 7.97 15.39
N TRP A 39 10.18 8.07 16.24
CA TRP A 39 9.54 9.34 16.56
C TRP A 39 10.39 10.27 17.42
N LYS A 40 11.32 9.73 18.23
CA LYS A 40 12.25 10.58 19.01
C LYS A 40 13.10 11.50 18.14
N VAL A 41 13.33 11.11 16.88
CA VAL A 41 14.10 11.89 15.89
C VAL A 41 13.23 12.86 15.10
N ARG A 42 11.92 12.60 15.04
CA ARG A 42 10.98 13.33 14.20
C ARG A 42 10.19 14.31 15.05
N LYS A 43 10.49 15.60 14.95
CA LYS A 43 9.58 16.64 15.43
C LYS A 43 8.40 16.72 14.44
N PRO A 44 7.17 16.34 14.82
CA PRO A 44 6.02 16.49 13.94
C PRO A 44 5.86 17.97 13.60
N ARG A 45 5.87 18.30 12.30
CA ARG A 45 5.62 19.67 11.82
C ARG A 45 4.13 19.95 11.60
N PHE A 46 3.27 19.15 12.22
CA PHE A 46 1.82 19.18 12.04
C PHE A 46 1.15 18.85 13.38
N ILE A 47 -0.08 19.34 13.53
CA ILE A 47 -0.98 19.01 14.63
C ILE A 47 -2.12 18.19 14.03
N ILE A 48 -2.53 17.13 14.71
CA ILE A 48 -3.71 16.34 14.35
C ILE A 48 -4.85 16.84 15.21
N ASP A 49 -5.85 17.46 14.59
CA ASP A 49 -7.12 17.74 15.24
C ASP A 49 -8.00 16.47 15.15
N GLU A 50 -8.40 15.95 16.30
CA GLU A 50 -9.15 14.69 16.38
C GLU A 50 -10.54 14.82 15.74
N LYS A 51 -11.20 15.96 15.89
CA LYS A 51 -12.53 16.20 15.34
C LYS A 51 -12.45 16.32 13.83
N GLU A 52 -11.50 17.09 13.31
CA GLU A 52 -11.24 17.20 11.88
C GLU A 52 -10.92 15.83 11.27
N ALA A 53 -10.01 15.07 11.89
CA ALA A 53 -9.65 13.73 11.41
C ALA A 53 -10.88 12.81 11.40
N LYS A 54 -11.70 12.82 12.46
CA LYS A 54 -12.94 12.05 12.53
C LYS A 54 -13.93 12.43 11.44
N ASP A 55 -14.22 13.71 11.28
CA ASP A 55 -15.20 14.21 10.32
C ASP A 55 -14.77 13.85 8.89
N VAL A 56 -13.48 14.02 8.57
CA VAL A 56 -12.95 13.69 7.24
C VAL A 56 -12.92 12.17 7.00
N ILE A 57 -12.47 11.35 7.96
CA ILE A 57 -12.50 9.88 7.81
C ILE A 57 -13.93 9.39 7.58
N LYS A 58 -14.87 9.86 8.41
CA LYS A 58 -16.28 9.45 8.33
C LYS A 58 -16.98 9.88 7.05
N LYS A 59 -16.48 10.93 6.38
CA LYS A 59 -16.98 11.32 5.05
C LYS A 59 -16.68 10.25 3.99
N PHE A 60 -15.51 9.61 4.04
CA PHE A 60 -15.04 8.71 2.97
C PHE A 60 -15.22 7.23 3.29
N ALA A 61 -14.86 6.79 4.48
CA ALA A 61 -15.07 5.42 4.94
C ALA A 61 -15.31 5.41 6.46
N PRO A 62 -16.58 5.49 6.91
CA PRO A 62 -16.90 5.59 8.34
C PRO A 62 -16.43 4.40 9.18
N GLY A 63 -16.39 3.19 8.62
CA GLY A 63 -15.91 1.99 9.34
C GLY A 63 -14.46 2.12 9.78
N THR A 64 -13.61 2.77 8.99
CA THR A 64 -12.22 3.04 9.36
C THR A 64 -12.09 3.83 10.68
N TRP A 65 -13.06 4.69 11.05
CA TRP A 65 -13.04 5.35 12.36
C TRP A 65 -13.28 4.36 13.51
N ASP A 66 -14.17 3.39 13.32
CA ASP A 66 -14.47 2.38 14.32
C ASP A 66 -13.28 1.42 14.52
N GLU A 67 -12.53 1.11 13.44
CA GLU A 67 -11.24 0.39 13.52
C GLU A 67 -10.22 1.16 14.38
N LEU A 68 -10.16 2.50 14.27
CA LEU A 68 -9.28 3.32 15.10
C LEU A 68 -9.71 3.31 16.58
N LEU A 69 -11.01 3.24 16.87
CA LEU A 69 -11.51 3.09 18.24
C LEU A 69 -11.13 1.72 18.82
N GLY A 70 -11.25 0.64 18.05
CA GLY A 70 -10.79 -0.69 18.49
C GLY A 70 -9.28 -0.72 18.76
N LEU A 71 -8.47 -0.11 17.89
CA LEU A 71 -7.03 0.06 18.09
C LEU A 71 -6.71 0.86 19.35
N GLN A 72 -7.46 1.95 19.59
CA GLN A 72 -7.30 2.79 20.77
C GLN A 72 -7.47 1.99 22.05
N GLU A 73 -8.54 1.19 22.12
CA GLU A 73 -8.87 0.40 23.29
C GLU A 73 -7.84 -0.68 23.55
N ALA A 74 -7.52 -1.50 22.56
CA ALA A 74 -6.54 -2.58 22.71
C ALA A 74 -5.14 -2.07 23.08
N LEU A 75 -4.70 -0.96 22.47
CA LEU A 75 -3.38 -0.39 22.75
C LEU A 75 -3.33 0.42 24.04
N GLU A 76 -4.49 0.79 24.61
CA GLU A 76 -4.62 1.72 25.73
C GLU A 76 -3.92 3.06 25.45
N TRP A 77 -4.04 3.55 24.20
CA TRP A 77 -3.39 4.77 23.75
C TRP A 77 -4.36 5.95 23.71
N PRO A 78 -3.89 7.19 23.92
CA PRO A 78 -4.70 8.36 23.59
C PRO A 78 -4.98 8.39 22.08
N MET A 79 -6.18 8.80 21.68
CA MET A 79 -6.60 8.84 20.27
C MET A 79 -5.63 9.66 19.40
N GLN A 80 -5.03 10.71 19.95
CA GLN A 80 -4.00 11.51 19.25
C GLN A 80 -2.82 10.65 18.78
N LYS A 81 -2.35 9.70 19.60
CA LYS A 81 -1.27 8.78 19.25
C LYS A 81 -1.73 7.73 18.24
N VAL A 82 -2.96 7.22 18.38
CA VAL A 82 -3.59 6.31 17.41
C VAL A 82 -3.69 6.97 16.03
N LEU A 83 -4.15 8.22 15.96
CA LEU A 83 -4.24 8.97 14.71
C LEU A 83 -2.86 9.27 14.11
N GLN A 84 -1.88 9.60 14.95
CA GLN A 84 -0.49 9.82 14.52
C GLN A 84 0.13 8.59 13.87
N GLU A 85 -0.20 7.39 14.34
CA GLU A 85 0.36 6.15 13.79
C GLU A 85 -0.45 5.56 12.66
N PHE A 86 -1.77 5.50 12.84
CA PHE A 86 -2.71 4.68 12.08
C PHE A 86 -3.83 5.48 11.40
N GLY A 87 -4.05 6.75 11.78
CA GLY A 87 -5.13 7.56 11.20
C GLY A 87 -4.84 8.06 9.78
N GLY A 88 -3.56 8.18 9.41
CA GLY A 88 -3.14 8.54 8.05
C GLY A 88 -3.49 9.95 7.59
N TYR A 89 -4.26 10.72 8.37
CA TYR A 89 -4.56 12.12 8.13
C TYR A 89 -3.50 13.01 8.81
N ARG A 90 -2.87 13.90 8.02
CA ARG A 90 -1.78 14.81 8.41
C ARG A 90 -0.49 14.18 8.98
N VAL A 91 -0.21 12.88 8.81
CA VAL A 91 1.08 12.25 9.22
C VAL A 91 2.20 12.48 8.19
N ASP A 92 3.47 12.66 8.60
CA ASP A 92 4.62 12.72 7.67
C ASP A 92 4.97 11.32 7.13
N TYR A 93 5.02 11.17 5.80
CA TYR A 93 5.35 9.91 5.12
C TYR A 93 6.86 9.87 4.79
N ASN A 94 7.48 8.81 4.23
CA ASN A 94 8.85 8.86 3.63
C ASN A 94 8.90 8.55 2.11
N ARG A 95 10.06 8.70 1.44
CA ARG A 95 10.17 8.54 -0.04
C ARG A 95 10.04 7.06 -0.43
N SER A 96 9.31 6.70 -1.49
CA SER A 96 9.24 5.33 -2.06
C SER A 96 9.50 5.28 -3.57
N GLY A 97 9.73 4.10 -4.17
CA GLY A 97 10.21 3.97 -5.56
C GLY A 97 9.42 3.03 -6.49
N CYS A 98 8.13 2.80 -6.21
CA CYS A 98 7.33 1.69 -6.76
C CYS A 98 7.05 1.70 -8.28
N SER A 99 6.75 0.52 -8.86
CA SER A 99 6.39 0.32 -10.27
C SER A 99 5.05 -0.43 -10.40
N ILE A 100 4.18 -0.03 -11.33
CA ILE A 100 2.89 -0.71 -11.58
C ILE A 100 2.72 -0.99 -13.08
N LEU A 101 2.31 -2.20 -13.41
CA LEU A 101 1.93 -2.67 -14.74
C LEU A 101 0.51 -3.23 -14.69
N THR A 102 -0.37 -2.76 -15.56
CA THR A 102 -1.71 -3.33 -15.78
C THR A 102 -1.78 -3.98 -17.15
N GLY A 103 -2.34 -5.18 -17.20
CA GLY A 103 -2.64 -5.91 -18.43
C GLY A 103 -4.14 -6.03 -18.67
N SER A 104 -4.54 -6.87 -19.63
CA SER A 104 -5.95 -7.08 -19.98
C SER A 104 -6.80 -7.73 -18.87
N SER A 105 -6.16 -8.41 -17.92
CA SER A 105 -6.82 -9.18 -16.86
C SER A 105 -6.19 -9.00 -15.47
N TYR A 106 -5.13 -8.20 -15.34
CA TYR A 106 -4.31 -8.15 -14.13
C TYR A 106 -3.72 -6.77 -13.82
N LEU A 107 -3.33 -6.59 -12.55
CA LEU A 107 -2.45 -5.52 -12.09
C LEU A 107 -1.30 -6.14 -11.28
N ILE A 108 -0.05 -5.90 -11.69
CA ILE A 108 1.16 -6.32 -10.97
C ILE A 108 1.89 -5.07 -10.45
N ARG A 109 2.40 -5.12 -9.22
CA ARG A 109 3.12 -4.03 -8.58
C ARG A 109 4.37 -4.50 -7.84
N ASN A 110 5.45 -3.74 -8.00
CA ASN A 110 6.61 -3.80 -7.12
C ASN A 110 6.50 -2.75 -6.02
N TYR A 111 6.69 -3.19 -4.78
CA TYR A 111 6.82 -2.28 -3.64
C TYR A 111 8.28 -2.03 -3.29
N ASP A 112 8.76 -0.89 -3.76
CA ASP A 112 10.14 -0.45 -3.56
C ASP A 112 10.22 0.54 -2.39
N TYR A 113 10.85 0.13 -1.29
CA TYR A 113 10.90 0.93 -0.07
C TYR A 113 12.07 0.57 0.85
N HIS A 114 12.19 1.29 1.96
CA HIS A 114 13.25 1.08 2.94
C HIS A 114 12.85 0.01 3.98
N PRO A 115 13.68 -1.02 4.24
CA PRO A 115 13.37 -2.12 5.16
C PRO A 115 12.91 -1.71 6.57
N LYS A 116 13.55 -0.66 7.15
CA LYS A 116 13.17 -0.06 8.46
C LYS A 116 11.74 0.50 8.58
N THR A 117 10.93 0.38 7.53
CA THR A 117 9.54 0.84 7.52
C THR A 117 8.54 -0.23 7.07
N TYR A 118 9.02 -1.42 6.74
CA TYR A 118 8.21 -2.53 6.23
C TYR A 118 7.63 -3.37 7.38
N GLU A 119 6.32 -3.52 7.43
CA GLU A 119 5.62 -4.16 8.55
C GLU A 119 5.41 -5.67 8.41
N GLY A 120 5.62 -6.24 7.22
CA GLY A 120 5.46 -7.67 6.99
C GLY A 120 4.05 -8.17 7.31
N ARG A 121 3.02 -7.51 6.75
CA ARG A 121 1.62 -7.87 6.99
C ARG A 121 0.89 -7.99 5.67
N TYR A 122 0.27 -9.15 5.44
CA TYR A 122 -0.66 -9.41 4.35
C TYR A 122 -2.05 -9.66 4.95
N THR A 123 -3.03 -8.86 4.58
CA THR A 123 -4.28 -8.73 5.33
C THR A 123 -5.49 -9.02 4.44
N LEU A 124 -6.40 -9.83 4.98
CA LEU A 124 -7.73 -10.10 4.45
C LEU A 124 -8.74 -9.68 5.51
N PHE A 125 -9.66 -8.79 5.15
CA PHE A 125 -10.69 -8.28 6.05
C PHE A 125 -12.05 -8.26 5.35
N GLN A 126 -13.06 -8.87 5.98
CA GLN A 126 -14.43 -8.94 5.50
C GLN A 126 -15.33 -8.31 6.56
N PRO A 127 -15.72 -7.05 6.38
CA PRO A 127 -16.57 -6.36 7.33
C PRO A 127 -17.97 -6.96 7.37
N THR A 128 -18.57 -7.02 8.56
CA THR A 128 -19.98 -7.42 8.74
C THR A 128 -20.91 -6.23 9.01
N ASP A 129 -20.36 -5.02 9.06
CA ASP A 129 -21.07 -3.77 9.35
C ASP A 129 -21.28 -2.92 8.09
N GLN A 130 -20.20 -2.51 7.41
CA GLN A 130 -20.24 -1.63 6.24
C GLN A 130 -18.98 -1.75 5.37
N GLY A 131 -18.99 -1.15 4.18
CA GLY A 131 -17.83 -1.18 3.28
C GLY A 131 -17.59 -2.54 2.64
N TYR A 132 -16.54 -2.62 1.82
CA TYR A 132 -16.19 -3.82 1.07
C TYR A 132 -15.10 -4.65 1.73
N ALA A 133 -15.14 -5.95 1.51
CA ALA A 133 -14.03 -6.83 1.89
C ALA A 133 -12.77 -6.58 1.04
N ILE A 134 -11.59 -6.68 1.65
CA ILE A 134 -10.30 -6.27 1.06
C ILE A 134 -9.24 -7.36 1.27
N ILE A 135 -8.40 -7.59 0.25
CA ILE A 135 -7.17 -8.39 0.30
C ILE A 135 -5.97 -7.56 -0.15
N GLY A 136 -4.86 -7.63 0.59
CA GLY A 136 -3.57 -7.04 0.18
C GLY A 136 -2.61 -6.75 1.34
N PRO A 137 -1.38 -6.33 1.05
CA PRO A 137 -0.42 -5.95 2.06
C PRO A 137 -0.82 -4.65 2.78
N SER A 138 -0.70 -4.65 4.10
CA SER A 138 -1.02 -3.49 4.93
C SER A 138 0.21 -2.66 5.28
N GLN A 139 0.00 -1.34 5.38
CA GLN A 139 1.02 -0.38 5.81
C GLN A 139 0.42 0.56 6.87
N ARG A 140 1.17 0.75 7.96
CA ARG A 140 0.70 1.43 9.17
C ARG A 140 -0.57 0.77 9.70
N VAL A 141 -0.62 -0.56 9.68
CA VAL A 141 -1.74 -1.40 10.17
C VAL A 141 -3.04 -1.22 9.36
N THR A 142 -3.61 -0.02 9.36
CA THR A 142 -4.89 0.34 8.74
C THR A 142 -4.78 0.58 7.24
N GLY A 143 -3.67 1.16 6.77
CA GLY A 143 -3.46 1.52 5.36
C GLY A 143 -3.20 0.31 4.46
N ARG A 144 -3.35 0.51 3.14
CA ARG A 144 -3.06 -0.48 2.10
C ARG A 144 -2.06 0.09 1.10
N MET A 145 -1.01 -0.67 0.78
CA MET A 145 -0.01 -0.24 -0.21
C MET A 145 -0.54 -0.43 -1.63
N ASP A 146 -1.22 -1.54 -1.80
CA ASP A 146 -2.03 -1.96 -2.92
C ASP A 146 -3.07 -2.97 -2.36
N GLY A 147 -4.00 -3.40 -3.20
CA GLY A 147 -5.00 -4.37 -2.81
C GLY A 147 -6.09 -4.52 -3.84
N MET A 148 -6.96 -5.50 -3.60
CA MET A 148 -8.19 -5.75 -4.34
C MET A 148 -9.36 -5.86 -3.36
N ASN A 149 -10.54 -5.41 -3.75
CA ASN A 149 -11.76 -5.60 -2.98
C ASN A 149 -12.73 -6.60 -3.62
N GLU A 150 -13.79 -6.98 -2.90
CA GLU A 150 -14.75 -8.00 -3.36
C GLU A 150 -15.55 -7.60 -4.61
N LYS A 151 -15.56 -6.31 -4.97
CA LYS A 151 -16.16 -5.83 -6.22
C LYS A 151 -15.21 -5.98 -7.42
N GLY A 152 -13.96 -6.31 -7.16
CA GLY A 152 -12.92 -6.46 -8.16
C GLY A 152 -12.21 -5.15 -8.51
N LEU A 153 -12.38 -4.09 -7.71
CA LEU A 153 -11.53 -2.91 -7.79
C LEU A 153 -10.15 -3.26 -7.23
N VAL A 154 -9.12 -2.95 -7.99
CA VAL A 154 -7.71 -3.06 -7.63
C VAL A 154 -7.12 -1.66 -7.59
N VAL A 155 -6.36 -1.36 -6.54
CA VAL A 155 -5.68 -0.08 -6.37
C VAL A 155 -4.22 -0.32 -6.06
N GLY A 156 -3.34 0.43 -6.71
CA GLY A 156 -1.95 0.60 -6.31
C GLY A 156 -1.53 2.06 -6.46
N TYR A 157 -0.45 2.48 -5.81
CA TYR A 157 0.09 3.82 -5.99
C TYR A 157 1.61 3.85 -6.16
N ASN A 158 2.06 4.88 -6.87
CA ASN A 158 3.45 5.22 -7.06
C ASN A 158 3.72 6.62 -6.52
N PHE A 159 4.81 6.75 -5.80
CA PHE A 159 5.21 8.03 -5.23
C PHE A 159 5.84 8.94 -6.27
N MET A 160 5.48 10.22 -6.21
CA MET A 160 5.96 11.25 -7.12
C MET A 160 6.80 12.27 -6.36
N ASN A 161 6.24 12.93 -5.35
CA ASN A 161 6.85 14.09 -4.71
C ASN A 161 6.20 14.44 -3.35
N ARG A 162 6.89 15.24 -2.52
CA ARG A 162 6.41 15.83 -1.26
C ARG A 162 6.37 17.35 -1.27
N LYS A 163 6.67 17.99 -2.39
CA LYS A 163 6.74 19.45 -2.52
C LYS A 163 5.40 20.06 -2.11
N LYS A 164 5.48 21.03 -1.19
CA LYS A 164 4.33 21.79 -0.67
C LYS A 164 3.21 20.84 -0.19
N PRO A 165 3.41 20.13 0.94
CA PRO A 165 2.40 19.20 1.44
C PRO A 165 1.12 19.94 1.81
N GLY A 166 -0.01 19.28 1.59
CA GLY A 166 -1.32 19.75 2.02
C GLY A 166 -1.79 19.10 3.31
N ASP A 167 -2.94 19.57 3.75
CA ASP A 167 -3.69 19.01 4.86
C ASP A 167 -4.59 17.90 4.33
N GLY A 168 -4.16 16.65 4.49
CA GLY A 168 -4.78 15.53 3.81
C GLY A 168 -4.28 14.17 4.27
N PHE A 169 -4.77 13.13 3.60
CA PHE A 169 -4.36 11.76 3.83
C PHE A 169 -3.03 11.43 3.16
N ILE A 170 -2.27 10.53 3.79
CA ILE A 170 -1.13 9.84 3.18
C ILE A 170 -1.61 8.74 2.23
N CYS A 171 -0.73 8.33 1.33
CA CYS A 171 -1.07 7.46 0.21
C CYS A 171 -1.69 6.12 0.59
N CYS A 172 -1.16 5.44 1.60
CA CYS A 172 -1.66 4.14 2.03
C CYS A 172 -3.05 4.22 2.66
N MET A 173 -3.39 5.35 3.29
CA MET A 173 -4.73 5.55 3.83
C MET A 173 -5.73 5.81 2.71
N ILE A 174 -5.38 6.62 1.71
CA ILE A 174 -6.22 6.80 0.51
C ILE A 174 -6.45 5.46 -0.19
N GLY A 175 -5.41 4.63 -0.35
CA GLY A 175 -5.56 3.29 -0.91
C GLY A 175 -6.55 2.41 -0.13
N ARG A 176 -6.52 2.47 1.21
CA ARG A 176 -7.49 1.80 2.07
C ARG A 176 -8.92 2.31 1.84
N LEU A 177 -9.12 3.63 1.87
CA LEU A 177 -10.45 4.25 1.74
C LEU A 177 -11.09 3.92 0.38
N LEU A 178 -10.30 3.94 -0.70
CA LEU A 178 -10.76 3.55 -2.03
C LEU A 178 -11.22 2.08 -2.07
N LEU A 179 -10.40 1.16 -1.54
CA LEU A 179 -10.74 -0.26 -1.52
C LEU A 179 -11.96 -0.56 -0.65
N GLU A 180 -12.17 0.21 0.42
CA GLU A 180 -13.31 0.01 1.33
C GLU A 180 -14.62 0.57 0.79
N SER A 181 -14.59 1.60 -0.06
CA SER A 181 -15.78 2.41 -0.37
C SER A 181 -16.08 2.60 -1.86
N CYS A 182 -15.22 2.12 -2.77
CA CYS A 182 -15.46 2.21 -4.21
C CYS A 182 -15.62 0.80 -4.81
N ALA A 183 -16.66 0.60 -5.63
CA ALA A 183 -16.93 -0.66 -6.30
C ALA A 183 -16.11 -0.84 -7.59
N ASP A 184 -15.77 0.25 -8.27
CA ASP A 184 -15.10 0.22 -9.58
C ASP A 184 -14.12 1.39 -9.79
N ALA A 185 -13.46 1.40 -10.95
CA ALA A 185 -12.44 2.39 -11.26
C ALA A 185 -13.00 3.81 -11.42
N ASP A 186 -14.27 3.98 -11.83
CA ASP A 186 -14.89 5.31 -11.99
C ASP A 186 -15.23 5.93 -10.63
N GLU A 187 -15.79 5.13 -9.72
CA GLU A 187 -16.03 5.56 -8.33
C GLU A 187 -14.71 5.94 -7.64
N ALA A 188 -13.65 5.15 -7.85
CA ALA A 188 -12.34 5.45 -7.31
C ALA A 188 -11.75 6.76 -7.85
N VAL A 189 -11.90 7.00 -9.17
CA VAL A 189 -11.52 8.29 -9.79
C VAL A 189 -12.32 9.45 -9.20
N SER A 190 -13.63 9.27 -8.99
CA SER A 190 -14.49 10.29 -8.39
C SER A 190 -14.03 10.64 -6.98
N MET A 191 -13.81 9.64 -6.13
CA MET A 191 -13.32 9.84 -4.77
C MET A 191 -11.93 10.51 -4.75
N LEU A 192 -11.02 10.14 -5.66
CA LEU A 192 -9.70 10.73 -5.77
C LEU A 192 -9.73 12.23 -6.10
N LYS A 193 -10.77 12.73 -6.77
CA LYS A 193 -10.96 14.17 -7.03
C LYS A 193 -11.37 14.93 -5.77
N GLU A 194 -12.07 14.29 -4.85
CA GLU A 194 -12.61 14.93 -3.65
C GLU A 194 -11.73 14.77 -2.41
N ILE A 195 -11.01 13.66 -2.31
CA ILE A 195 -10.25 13.31 -1.12
C ILE A 195 -9.06 14.26 -0.93
N PRO A 196 -8.82 14.81 0.28
CA PRO A 196 -7.70 15.71 0.49
C PRO A 196 -6.37 14.95 0.45
N HIS A 197 -5.50 15.33 -0.48
CA HIS A 197 -4.16 14.73 -0.66
C HIS A 197 -3.10 15.47 0.14
N ARG A 198 -2.30 14.75 0.94
CA ARG A 198 -1.15 15.36 1.64
C ARG A 198 0.07 15.57 0.74
N HIS A 199 0.31 14.65 -0.17
CA HIS A 199 1.51 14.58 -0.99
C HIS A 199 1.15 14.22 -2.43
N SER A 200 2.15 14.21 -3.30
CA SER A 200 1.96 13.93 -4.72
C SER A 200 2.22 12.46 -5.03
N PHE A 201 1.21 11.79 -5.57
CA PHE A 201 1.21 10.37 -5.91
C PHE A 201 0.46 10.16 -7.23
N THR A 202 0.73 9.06 -7.91
CA THR A 202 -0.18 8.55 -8.94
C THR A 202 -0.83 7.28 -8.43
N TYR A 203 -2.15 7.25 -8.43
CA TYR A 203 -2.94 6.06 -8.13
C TYR A 203 -3.26 5.37 -9.44
N VAL A 204 -2.92 4.09 -9.55
CA VAL A 204 -3.39 3.23 -10.63
C VAL A 204 -4.59 2.47 -10.10
N VAL A 205 -5.73 2.68 -10.73
CA VAL A 205 -6.97 1.96 -10.44
C VAL A 205 -7.29 1.06 -11.63
N TYR A 206 -7.71 -0.16 -11.33
CA TYR A 206 -8.08 -1.17 -12.31
C TYR A 206 -9.29 -1.93 -11.79
N ASP A 207 -10.24 -2.31 -12.64
CA ASP A 207 -11.41 -3.06 -12.21
C ASP A 207 -11.66 -4.33 -13.03
N ARG A 208 -12.63 -5.14 -12.58
CA ARG A 208 -13.03 -6.41 -13.21
C ARG A 208 -13.44 -6.25 -14.68
N SER A 209 -13.88 -5.06 -15.11
CA SER A 209 -14.23 -4.78 -16.51
C SER A 209 -13.02 -4.57 -17.42
N GLY A 210 -11.82 -4.49 -16.85
CA GLY A 210 -10.58 -4.17 -17.57
C GLY A 210 -10.31 -2.67 -17.68
N LYS A 211 -11.14 -1.82 -17.07
CA LYS A 211 -10.95 -0.37 -17.10
C LYS A 211 -9.76 0.00 -16.21
N SER A 212 -8.82 0.78 -16.75
CA SER A 212 -7.65 1.24 -16.01
C SER A 212 -7.43 2.75 -16.14
N PHE A 213 -7.17 3.41 -15.01
CA PHE A 213 -6.78 4.81 -14.97
C PHE A 213 -5.53 5.00 -14.12
N ALA A 214 -4.62 5.85 -14.58
CA ALA A 214 -3.65 6.50 -13.73
C ALA A 214 -4.17 7.90 -13.35
N VAL A 215 -4.38 8.10 -12.06
CA VAL A 215 -4.84 9.36 -11.48
C VAL A 215 -3.66 10.04 -10.80
N GLU A 216 -3.14 11.06 -11.45
CA GLU A 216 -2.02 11.87 -10.96
C GLU A 216 -2.57 12.89 -9.95
N THR A 217 -2.19 12.76 -8.68
CA THR A 217 -2.72 13.60 -7.60
C THR A 217 -1.63 14.42 -6.91
N SER A 218 -2.01 15.61 -6.49
CA SER A 218 -1.24 16.48 -5.63
C SER A 218 -2.19 17.21 -4.69
N PRO A 219 -1.70 17.89 -3.64
CA PRO A 219 -2.55 18.74 -2.80
C PRO A 219 -3.26 19.89 -3.52
N ARG A 220 -2.95 20.14 -4.80
CA ARG A 220 -3.41 21.32 -5.56
C ARG A 220 -4.29 20.97 -6.75
N ARG A 221 -4.11 19.76 -7.31
CA ARG A 221 -4.76 19.32 -8.53
C ARG A 221 -4.72 17.82 -8.68
N VAL A 222 -5.68 17.32 -9.46
CA VAL A 222 -5.87 15.92 -9.83
C VAL A 222 -6.05 15.86 -11.33
N GLU A 223 -5.26 15.03 -12.01
CA GLU A 223 -5.32 14.79 -13.45
C GLU A 223 -5.51 13.31 -13.71
N ILE A 224 -6.23 12.95 -14.78
CA ILE A 224 -6.58 11.56 -15.08
C ILE A 224 -6.11 11.23 -16.48
N ARG A 225 -5.49 10.06 -16.62
CA ARG A 225 -5.17 9.46 -17.92
C ARG A 225 -5.49 7.99 -17.92
N GLN A 226 -5.94 7.50 -19.06
CA GLN A 226 -5.98 6.06 -19.32
C GLN A 226 -4.57 5.60 -19.69
N THR A 227 -4.09 4.54 -19.05
CA THR A 227 -2.76 3.95 -19.29
C THR A 227 -2.71 2.55 -18.74
N ASN A 228 -1.84 1.72 -19.33
CA ASN A 228 -1.56 0.36 -18.89
C ASN A 228 -0.24 0.26 -18.09
N ALA A 229 0.47 1.38 -17.91
CA ALA A 229 1.74 1.41 -17.20
C ALA A 229 1.94 2.73 -16.45
N CYS A 230 2.51 2.64 -15.23
CA CYS A 230 2.90 3.80 -14.44
C CYS A 230 4.14 3.50 -13.59
N THR A 231 5.08 4.46 -13.54
CA THR A 231 6.22 4.45 -12.61
C THR A 231 6.18 5.69 -11.70
N ASN A 232 7.33 6.25 -11.28
CA ASN A 232 7.46 7.35 -10.29
C ASN A 232 7.65 8.75 -10.90
N HIS A 233 6.96 9.05 -12.00
CA HIS A 233 6.84 10.42 -12.51
C HIS A 233 5.44 10.69 -13.05
N PHE A 234 5.04 11.96 -12.98
CA PHE A 234 3.87 12.48 -13.65
C PHE A 234 4.12 12.62 -15.16
N GLU A 235 3.17 12.18 -15.96
CA GLU A 235 3.13 12.37 -17.41
C GLU A 235 2.32 13.62 -17.79
N ILE A 236 1.28 13.97 -17.03
CA ILE A 236 0.50 15.22 -17.21
C ILE A 236 1.08 16.32 -16.31
N MET A 237 1.22 16.04 -15.02
CA MET A 237 1.58 17.03 -14.00
C MET A 237 3.11 17.29 -13.89
N LYS A 238 3.78 17.51 -15.03
CA LYS A 238 5.25 17.50 -15.12
C LYS A 238 5.96 18.55 -14.23
N ASP A 239 5.35 19.70 -13.99
CA ASP A 239 5.87 20.76 -13.09
C ASP A 239 5.86 20.36 -11.59
N GLU A 240 5.11 19.33 -11.23
CA GLU A 240 5.08 18.73 -9.90
C GLU A 240 6.09 17.58 -9.75
N ASN A 241 6.84 17.23 -10.79
CA ASN A 241 7.87 16.19 -10.72
C ASN A 241 9.11 16.63 -9.93
N ARG A 242 9.92 15.62 -9.61
CA ARG A 242 11.28 15.80 -9.07
C ARG A 242 12.26 16.10 -10.18
N HIS A 243 13.43 16.61 -9.81
CA HIS A 243 14.53 16.85 -10.74
C HIS A 243 15.18 15.56 -11.28
N HIS A 244 15.28 14.50 -10.48
CA HIS A 244 15.91 13.24 -10.88
C HIS A 244 14.86 12.17 -11.25
N LEU A 245 14.73 11.89 -12.55
CA LEU A 245 13.73 10.94 -13.10
C LEU A 245 14.35 9.76 -13.86
N ALA A 246 15.67 9.68 -13.98
CA ALA A 246 16.37 8.73 -14.86
C ALA A 246 15.94 7.27 -14.62
N ASP A 247 15.92 6.82 -13.36
CA ASP A 247 15.49 5.45 -13.04
C ASP A 247 14.00 5.19 -13.36
N SER A 248 13.13 6.17 -13.07
CA SER A 248 11.70 6.05 -13.35
C SER A 248 11.42 5.99 -14.86
N LEU A 249 12.16 6.74 -15.67
CA LEU A 249 12.07 6.73 -17.13
C LEU A 249 12.60 5.40 -17.69
N ARG A 250 13.74 4.91 -17.17
CA ARG A 250 14.32 3.62 -17.54
C ARG A 250 13.32 2.48 -17.30
N ARG A 251 12.72 2.40 -16.10
CA ARG A 251 11.71 1.38 -15.78
C ARG A 251 10.46 1.49 -16.66
N LEU A 252 10.00 2.71 -16.94
CA LEU A 252 8.84 2.89 -17.83
C LEU A 252 9.14 2.44 -19.26
N ALA A 253 10.35 2.69 -19.77
CA ALA A 253 10.77 2.21 -21.08
C ALA A 253 10.76 0.69 -21.14
N VAL A 254 11.35 0.00 -20.16
CA VAL A 254 11.32 -1.48 -20.07
C VAL A 254 9.88 -2.00 -20.06
N ILE A 255 9.01 -1.40 -19.25
CA ILE A 255 7.60 -1.81 -19.14
C ILE A 255 6.85 -1.58 -20.47
N LYS A 256 7.08 -0.46 -21.16
CA LYS A 256 6.43 -0.16 -22.45
C LYS A 256 7.00 -0.99 -23.60
N GLU A 257 8.29 -1.30 -23.60
CA GLU A 257 8.92 -2.11 -24.65
C GLU A 257 8.55 -3.60 -24.52
N THR A 258 8.38 -4.09 -23.29
CA THR A 258 8.16 -5.53 -23.02
C THR A 258 6.71 -5.88 -22.71
N GLY A 259 5.95 -4.94 -22.11
CA GLY A 259 4.63 -5.21 -21.55
C GLY A 259 3.45 -4.98 -22.49
N VAL A 260 3.66 -4.36 -23.66
CA VAL A 260 2.57 -4.05 -24.62
C VAL A 260 1.95 -5.32 -25.24
N GLU A 261 2.63 -6.47 -25.18
CA GLU A 261 2.14 -7.76 -25.70
C GLU A 261 1.86 -8.82 -24.62
N MET A 262 2.06 -8.53 -23.33
CA MET A 262 1.93 -9.55 -22.27
C MET A 262 0.47 -9.77 -21.87
N THR A 263 -0.16 -10.79 -22.47
CA THR A 263 -1.51 -11.25 -22.09
C THR A 263 -1.50 -12.12 -20.84
N GLU A 264 -0.37 -12.79 -20.55
CA GLU A 264 -0.26 -13.71 -19.42
C GLU A 264 0.20 -13.00 -18.14
N ALA A 265 -0.62 -13.06 -17.08
CA ALA A 265 -0.33 -12.44 -15.80
C ALA A 265 0.99 -12.93 -15.18
N MET A 266 1.34 -14.21 -15.37
CA MET A 266 2.57 -14.79 -14.83
C MET A 266 3.81 -14.20 -15.48
N GLU A 267 3.80 -13.97 -16.80
CA GLU A 267 4.92 -13.32 -17.49
C GLU A 267 5.14 -11.89 -16.99
N ALA A 268 4.05 -11.13 -16.82
CA ALA A 268 4.10 -9.80 -16.23
C ALA A 268 4.59 -9.81 -14.77
N PHE A 269 4.18 -10.82 -13.99
CA PHE A 269 4.69 -11.00 -12.63
C PHE A 269 6.20 -11.23 -12.63
N ARG A 270 6.70 -12.13 -13.48
CA ARG A 270 8.13 -12.43 -13.61
C ARG A 270 8.92 -11.24 -14.15
N LEU A 271 8.38 -10.45 -15.08
CA LEU A 271 9.00 -9.21 -15.55
C LEU A 271 9.31 -8.23 -14.40
N LEU A 272 8.39 -8.12 -13.43
CA LEU A 272 8.57 -7.25 -12.28
C LEU A 272 9.41 -7.90 -11.17
N ASN A 273 9.26 -9.21 -10.95
CA ASN A 273 9.88 -9.91 -9.83
C ASN A 273 11.32 -10.41 -10.09
N ASP A 274 11.64 -10.76 -11.33
CA ASP A 274 12.93 -11.37 -11.66
C ASP A 274 14.04 -10.32 -11.68
N THR A 275 15.14 -10.65 -11.01
CA THR A 275 16.26 -9.73 -10.79
C THR A 275 17.02 -9.43 -12.08
N ASP A 276 16.90 -10.29 -13.09
CA ASP A 276 17.56 -10.16 -14.40
C ASP A 276 16.76 -9.32 -15.43
N LYS A 277 15.52 -8.91 -15.12
CA LYS A 277 14.65 -8.18 -16.06
C LYS A 277 14.72 -6.65 -15.94
N GLY A 278 15.48 -6.14 -14.97
CA GLY A 278 15.79 -4.72 -14.83
C GLY A 278 14.69 -3.85 -14.20
N VAL A 279 13.54 -4.41 -13.81
CA VAL A 279 12.51 -3.69 -13.04
C VAL A 279 12.69 -3.88 -11.54
N PHE A 280 13.08 -5.09 -11.10
CA PHE A 280 13.47 -5.35 -9.72
C PHE A 280 14.69 -4.50 -9.32
N SER A 281 14.69 -3.99 -8.10
CA SER A 281 15.76 -3.13 -7.59
C SER A 281 16.24 -3.62 -6.22
N ASP A 282 17.56 -3.62 -5.99
CA ASP A 282 18.20 -3.97 -4.72
C ASP A 282 18.71 -2.74 -3.93
N LEU A 283 18.29 -1.53 -4.36
CA LEU A 283 18.74 -0.25 -3.79
C LEU A 283 18.04 0.11 -2.47
N TYR A 284 18.05 -0.81 -1.49
CA TYR A 284 17.34 -0.68 -0.21
C TYR A 284 17.77 0.55 0.61
N SER A 285 19.06 0.86 0.65
CA SER A 285 19.61 2.04 1.36
C SER A 285 19.13 3.36 0.77
N SER A 286 18.71 3.35 -0.50
CA SER A 286 18.24 4.52 -1.24
C SER A 286 16.71 4.61 -1.32
N TRP A 287 15.99 3.87 -0.48
CA TRP A 287 14.51 3.83 -0.47
C TRP A 287 13.88 3.34 -1.77
N ALA A 288 14.62 2.56 -2.54
CA ALA A 288 14.22 2.10 -3.87
C ALA A 288 14.43 0.60 -4.06
N GLY A 289 14.64 -0.18 -2.99
CA GLY A 289 14.78 -1.63 -3.10
C GLY A 289 13.43 -2.34 -3.05
N THR A 290 13.19 -3.25 -3.99
CA THR A 290 12.01 -4.10 -4.11
C THR A 290 11.98 -5.10 -2.95
N ILE A 291 10.96 -4.98 -2.11
CA ILE A 291 10.74 -5.88 -0.97
C ILE A 291 9.77 -7.00 -1.36
N HIS A 292 8.71 -6.66 -2.09
CA HIS A 292 7.72 -7.62 -2.56
C HIS A 292 7.13 -7.23 -3.92
N THR A 293 6.60 -8.24 -4.59
CA THR A 293 5.78 -8.11 -5.79
C THR A 293 4.39 -8.66 -5.47
N SER A 294 3.36 -7.86 -5.77
CA SER A 294 1.95 -8.23 -5.64
C SER A 294 1.32 -8.32 -7.03
N GLY A 295 0.35 -9.22 -7.18
CA GLY A 295 -0.46 -9.36 -8.39
C GLY A 295 -1.93 -9.50 -8.05
N TYR A 296 -2.81 -8.96 -8.88
CA TYR A 296 -4.25 -9.01 -8.67
C TYR A 296 -4.94 -9.36 -9.97
N LEU A 297 -5.79 -10.38 -9.93
CA LEU A 297 -6.51 -10.93 -11.08
C LEU A 297 -8.02 -10.87 -10.76
N PRO A 298 -8.65 -9.68 -10.88
CA PRO A 298 -10.02 -9.46 -10.39
C PRO A 298 -11.09 -10.26 -11.14
N GLN A 299 -10.80 -10.68 -12.38
CA GLN A 299 -11.69 -11.54 -13.17
C GLN A 299 -11.68 -12.99 -12.68
N GLU A 300 -10.59 -13.42 -12.06
CA GLU A 300 -10.45 -14.76 -11.47
C GLU A 300 -10.73 -14.78 -9.95
N GLY A 301 -10.90 -13.61 -9.33
CA GLY A 301 -11.05 -13.53 -7.87
C GLY A 301 -9.78 -13.93 -7.12
N LYS A 302 -8.60 -13.66 -7.70
CA LYS A 302 -7.31 -14.10 -7.15
C LYS A 302 -6.35 -12.95 -6.85
N ALA A 303 -5.49 -13.16 -5.86
CA ALA A 303 -4.36 -12.30 -5.56
C ALA A 303 -3.07 -13.12 -5.42
N TRP A 304 -1.96 -12.53 -5.81
CA TRP A 304 -0.63 -13.12 -5.84
C TRP A 304 0.33 -12.29 -5.00
N PHE A 305 1.27 -12.94 -4.32
CA PHE A 305 2.26 -12.23 -3.52
C PHE A 305 3.59 -12.99 -3.40
N ALA A 306 4.71 -12.30 -3.58
CA ALA A 306 6.05 -12.83 -3.35
C ALA A 306 6.93 -11.83 -2.58
N LEU A 307 7.73 -12.34 -1.65
CA LEU A 307 8.78 -11.60 -0.96
C LEU A 307 10.14 -11.88 -1.62
N GLY A 308 10.89 -10.82 -1.93
CA GLY A 308 12.15 -10.94 -2.66
C GLY A 308 11.97 -11.11 -4.17
N GLY A 309 13.09 -11.27 -4.87
CA GLY A 309 13.12 -11.46 -6.33
C GLY A 309 13.32 -12.92 -6.73
N ASP A 310 13.07 -13.22 -8.01
CA ASP A 310 13.21 -14.54 -8.64
C ASP A 310 12.28 -15.63 -8.07
N ARG A 311 11.08 -15.25 -7.61
CA ARG A 311 10.13 -16.13 -6.91
C ARG A 311 8.86 -16.35 -7.73
N SER A 312 8.26 -17.53 -7.56
CA SER A 312 6.87 -17.73 -7.93
C SER A 312 5.97 -17.15 -6.83
N PRO A 313 4.82 -16.55 -7.18
CA PRO A 313 3.90 -16.01 -6.18
C PRO A 313 3.24 -17.11 -5.37
N VAL A 314 2.95 -16.80 -4.09
CA VAL A 314 1.88 -17.47 -3.36
C VAL A 314 0.55 -16.96 -3.92
N GLU A 315 -0.32 -17.88 -4.32
CA GLU A 315 -1.66 -17.56 -4.81
C GLU A 315 -2.69 -17.63 -3.67
N PHE A 316 -3.56 -16.62 -3.63
CA PHE A 316 -4.71 -16.53 -2.74
C PHE A 316 -5.98 -16.53 -3.59
N ASP A 317 -6.83 -17.54 -3.35
CA ASP A 317 -8.19 -17.58 -3.88
C ASP A 317 -9.09 -16.72 -2.98
N PHE A 318 -9.32 -15.47 -3.40
CA PHE A 318 -10.06 -14.51 -2.61
C PHE A 318 -11.55 -14.83 -2.62
N ASP A 319 -12.09 -15.36 -3.72
CA ASP A 319 -13.49 -15.74 -3.81
C ASP A 319 -13.84 -16.88 -2.83
N ARG A 320 -12.97 -17.90 -2.71
CA ARG A 320 -13.13 -18.95 -1.67
C ARG A 320 -13.03 -18.37 -0.26
N TRP A 321 -12.11 -17.43 -0.05
CA TRP A 321 -11.99 -16.76 1.25
C TRP A 321 -13.25 -15.94 1.59
N LEU A 322 -13.83 -15.23 0.62
CA LEU A 322 -15.09 -14.48 0.81
C LEU A 322 -16.27 -15.40 1.15
N GLN A 323 -16.23 -16.67 0.72
CA GLN A 323 -17.22 -17.71 1.05
C GLN A 323 -17.01 -18.35 2.44
N GLY A 324 -16.01 -17.90 3.20
CA GLY A 324 -15.77 -18.33 4.58
C GLY A 324 -14.65 -19.35 4.74
N GLU A 325 -13.93 -19.70 3.66
CA GLU A 325 -12.77 -20.59 3.78
C GLU A 325 -11.56 -19.83 4.32
N ASP A 326 -10.92 -20.37 5.36
CA ASP A 326 -9.70 -19.78 5.91
C ASP A 326 -8.46 -20.24 5.14
N ILE A 327 -7.50 -19.33 5.01
CA ILE A 327 -6.16 -19.66 4.54
C ILE A 327 -5.40 -20.32 5.70
N ASP A 328 -4.97 -21.56 5.50
CA ASP A 328 -4.20 -22.31 6.50
C ASP A 328 -2.80 -21.72 6.73
N MET A 329 -2.20 -21.16 5.68
CA MET A 329 -0.88 -20.55 5.73
C MET A 329 -0.87 -19.34 6.69
N LYS A 330 0.07 -19.33 7.64
CA LYS A 330 0.22 -18.24 8.61
C LYS A 330 1.19 -17.15 8.16
N ARG A 331 2.16 -17.49 7.31
CA ARG A 331 3.24 -16.59 6.88
C ARG A 331 3.68 -16.89 5.46
N ILE A 332 4.00 -15.83 4.72
CA ILE A 332 4.72 -15.89 3.45
C ILE A 332 6.18 -15.60 3.75
N THR A 333 7.11 -16.35 3.17
CA THR A 333 8.57 -16.18 3.37
C THR A 333 9.29 -15.90 2.07
N GLY A 334 10.42 -15.18 2.18
CA GLY A 334 11.31 -14.89 1.06
C GLY A 334 12.64 -14.31 1.52
N GLU A 335 13.45 -13.90 0.57
CA GLU A 335 14.81 -13.43 0.82
C GLU A 335 15.09 -12.12 0.10
N VAL A 336 15.81 -11.22 0.77
CA VAL A 336 16.25 -9.95 0.20
C VAL A 336 17.75 -9.75 0.41
N ASN A 337 18.41 -9.11 -0.56
CA ASN A 337 19.85 -8.88 -0.50
C ASN A 337 20.19 -7.59 0.28
N THR A 338 20.00 -7.63 1.60
CA THR A 338 20.30 -6.48 2.47
C THR A 338 20.71 -6.89 3.88
N SER A 339 21.56 -6.08 4.50
CA SER A 339 21.87 -6.14 5.93
C SER A 339 21.02 -5.18 6.77
N ILE A 340 20.22 -4.32 6.13
CA ILE A 340 19.40 -3.31 6.81
C ILE A 340 18.33 -4.01 7.68
N PRO A 341 18.11 -3.57 8.93
CA PRO A 341 17.08 -4.13 9.79
C PRO A 341 15.67 -3.81 9.27
N PHE A 342 14.76 -4.77 9.43
CA PHE A 342 13.34 -4.68 9.12
C PHE A 342 12.54 -4.28 10.35
N LEU A 343 11.57 -3.37 10.16
CA LEU A 343 10.79 -2.79 11.25
C LEU A 343 10.12 -3.82 12.18
N HIS A 344 9.63 -4.90 11.60
CA HIS A 344 8.82 -5.91 12.30
C HIS A 344 9.63 -7.14 12.77
N MET A 345 10.89 -7.27 12.35
CA MET A 345 11.71 -8.48 12.59
C MET A 345 12.91 -8.24 13.47
N ASP A 346 13.50 -7.05 13.40
CA ASP A 346 14.77 -6.75 14.04
C ASP A 346 14.61 -5.67 15.10
N ASP A 347 15.34 -5.82 16.20
CA ASP A 347 15.48 -4.75 17.18
C ASP A 347 16.30 -3.58 16.61
N HIS A 348 16.10 -2.39 17.15
CA HIS A 348 16.77 -1.16 16.73
C HIS A 348 16.68 -0.87 15.23
N ALA A 349 15.55 -1.18 14.60
CA ALA A 349 15.23 -0.76 13.24
C ALA A 349 14.85 0.73 13.20
N ASN A 350 15.75 1.59 13.71
CA ASN A 350 15.54 3.02 13.94
C ASN A 350 16.54 3.86 13.11
N TRP A 351 16.49 5.19 13.24
CA TRP A 351 17.34 6.10 12.48
C TRP A 351 18.68 6.42 13.15
N PHE A 352 18.97 5.85 14.32
CA PHE A 352 20.20 6.05 15.08
C PHE A 352 21.23 4.95 14.81
N SER A 353 20.78 3.72 14.57
CA SER A 353 21.63 2.60 14.15
C SER A 353 21.99 2.74 12.67
N LYS A 354 23.29 2.71 12.35
CA LYS A 354 23.78 2.69 10.95
C LYS A 354 23.35 1.40 10.26
#